data_AF-A0A645HFJ1-F1
#
_entry.id   AF-A0A645HFJ1-F1
#
_cell.length_a   1.000
_cell.length_b   1.000
_cell.length_c   1.000
_cell.angle_alpha   90.00
_cell.angle_beta   90.00
_cell.angle_gamma   90.00
#
_symmetry.space_group_name_H-M   'P 1'
#
loop_
_entity.id
_entity.type
_entity.pdbx_description
1 polymer ?
#
loop_
_entity_poly.entity_id
_entity_poly.type
_entity_poly.pdbx_seq_one_letter_code
_entity_poly.pdbx_strand_id
1 'polypeptide(L)' 'MLGQKAEITVDSFPDKKFPANVTFISPEAEFTPKTVQTAEERVKLVFAVEVTAETKDGQLKPGMPADVTIDLSNE' A
#
# COMPACT_ATOMS: atom_id res chain seq x y z
N MET A 1 -10.10 -6.23 4.11
CA MET A 1 -11.23 -5.43 4.66
C MET A 1 -10.67 -4.38 5.61
N LEU A 2 -11.49 -3.41 6.01
CA LEU A 2 -11.10 -2.46 7.06
C LEU A 2 -10.66 -3.21 8.32
N GLY A 3 -9.58 -2.76 8.95
CA GLY A 3 -8.98 -3.41 10.12
C GLY A 3 -8.10 -4.63 9.81
N GLN A 4 -7.92 -5.00 8.54
CA GLN A 4 -7.06 -6.12 8.18
C GLN A 4 -5.59 -5.81 8.47
N LYS A 5 -4.86 -6.80 8.98
CA LYS A 5 -3.44 -6.69 9.26
C LYS A 5 -2.66 -6.50 7.97
N ALA A 6 -1.66 -5.62 8.03
CA ALA A 6 -0.74 -5.35 6.96
C ALA A 6 0.69 -5.21 7.50
N GLU A 7 1.66 -5.41 6.64
CA GLU A 7 3.07 -5.17 6.89
C GLU A 7 3.59 -4.15 5.89
N ILE A 8 4.33 -3.15 6.37
CA ILE A 8 5.03 -2.17 5.54
C ILE A 8 6.51 -2.50 5.54
N THR A 9 7.12 -2.50 4.35
CA THR A 9 8.57 -2.57 4.15
C THR A 9 9.03 -1.33 3.41
N VAL A 10 10.23 -0.83 3.73
CA VAL A 10 10.81 0.35 3.07
C VAL A 10 12.26 0.07 2.72
N ASP A 11 12.72 0.62 1.59
CA ASP A 11 14.08 0.40 1.09
C ASP A 11 15.18 0.83 2.08
N SER A 12 14.86 1.81 2.93
CA SER A 12 15.79 2.31 3.96
C SER A 12 15.99 1.36 5.14
N PHE A 13 15.11 0.37 5.34
CA PHE A 13 15.18 -0.62 6.40
C PHE A 13 14.78 -2.01 5.87
N PRO A 14 15.61 -2.64 5.02
CA PRO A 14 15.25 -3.88 4.32
C PRO A 14 14.95 -5.05 5.26
N ASP A 15 15.60 -5.10 6.43
CA ASP A 15 15.41 -6.16 7.42
C ASP A 15 14.29 -5.85 8.44
N LYS A 16 13.59 -4.72 8.29
CA LYS A 16 12.55 -4.29 9.23
C LYS A 16 11.19 -4.24 8.55
N LYS A 17 10.23 -4.92 9.18
CA LYS A 17 8.81 -4.82 8.86
C LYS A 17 8.10 -3.96 9.90
N PHE A 18 7.21 -3.10 9.43
CA PHE A 18 6.39 -2.25 10.29
C PHE A 18 4.95 -2.78 10.30
N PRO A 19 4.42 -3.20 11.45
CA PRO A 19 3.03 -3.63 11.54
C PRO A 19 2.09 -2.46 11.27
N ALA A 20 1.06 -2.72 10.48
CA ALA A 20 0.06 -1.75 10.08
C ALA A 20 -1.32 -2.40 9.99
N ASN A 21 -2.34 -1.57 9.88
CA ASN A 21 -3.71 -2.01 9.64
C ASN A 21 -4.35 -1.17 8.54
N VAL A 22 -5.20 -1.79 7.72
CA VAL A 22 -5.99 -1.08 6.71
C VAL A 22 -7.00 -0.17 7.41
N THR A 23 -6.87 1.14 7.22
CA THR A 23 -7.75 2.14 7.84
C THR A 23 -8.75 2.75 6.87
N PHE A 24 -8.47 2.66 5.57
CA PHE A 24 -9.36 3.17 4.54
C PHE A 24 -9.24 2.36 3.25
N ILE A 25 -10.37 2.18 2.57
CA ILE A 25 -10.46 1.63 1.22
C ILE A 25 -11.40 2.55 0.45
N SER A 26 -10.93 3.11 -0.66
CA SER A 26 -11.76 3.97 -1.50
C SER A 26 -12.97 3.21 -2.03
N PRO A 27 -14.19 3.77 -1.96
CA PRO A 27 -15.37 3.18 -2.57
C PRO A 27 -15.37 3.35 -4.10
N GLU A 28 -14.56 4.27 -4.61
CA GLU A 28 -14.46 4.60 -6.03
C GLU A 28 -13.13 4.08 -6.59
N ALA A 29 -13.21 3.50 -7.78
CA ALA A 29 -12.03 3.00 -8.47
C ALA A 29 -11.46 4.05 -9.41
N GLU A 30 -10.15 4.09 -9.52
CA GLU A 30 -9.41 5.00 -10.38
C GLU A 30 -8.71 4.22 -11.49
N PHE A 31 -8.55 4.86 -12.64
CA PHE A 31 -7.77 4.30 -13.74
C PHE A 31 -6.30 4.70 -13.57
N THR A 32 -5.38 3.74 -13.60
CA THR A 32 -3.95 4.08 -13.60
C THR A 32 -3.59 4.77 -14.92
N PRO A 33 -3.08 6.01 -14.93
CA PRO A 33 -2.60 6.63 -16.15
C PRO A 33 -1.30 5.96 -16.58
N LYS A 34 -1.25 5.41 -17.79
CA LYS A 34 0.01 5.09 -18.47
C LYS A 34 0.22 6.06 -19.61
N THR A 35 1.41 6.66 -19.69
CA THR A 35 1.90 7.33 -20.90
C THR A 35 2.19 6.24 -21.93
N VAL A 36 1.21 5.97 -22.79
CA VAL A 36 1.19 4.85 -23.74
C VAL A 36 2.20 5.09 -24.88
N GLN A 37 3.23 4.25 -25.03
CA GLN A 37 4.01 4.15 -26.28
C GLN A 37 3.70 2.87 -27.08
N THR A 38 3.01 1.88 -26.50
CA THR A 38 2.68 0.61 -27.17
C THR A 38 1.26 0.14 -26.86
N ALA A 39 0.59 -0.43 -27.86
CA ALA A 39 -0.85 -0.71 -27.90
C ALA A 39 -1.39 -1.77 -26.91
N GLU A 40 -0.52 -2.40 -26.11
CA GLU A 40 -0.87 -3.57 -25.29
C GLU A 40 -1.09 -3.23 -23.81
N GLU A 41 -0.79 -2.01 -23.38
CA GLU A 41 -0.87 -1.64 -21.96
C GLU A 41 -2.28 -1.17 -21.58
N ARG A 42 -3.13 -2.16 -21.29
CA ARG A 42 -4.51 -1.94 -20.86
C ARG A 42 -4.56 -1.19 -19.54
N VAL A 43 -5.42 -0.18 -19.50
CA VAL A 43 -5.82 0.56 -18.30
C VAL A 43 -6.27 -0.44 -17.23
N LYS A 44 -5.61 -0.42 -16.06
CA LYS A 44 -6.04 -1.19 -14.89
C LYS A 44 -6.86 -0.30 -13.99
N LEU A 45 -7.99 -0.84 -13.53
CA LEU A 45 -8.82 -0.24 -12.50
C LEU A 45 -8.20 -0.59 -11.15
N VAL A 46 -7.88 0.43 -10.35
CA VAL A 46 -7.26 0.30 -9.03
C VAL A 46 -8.12 1.01 -7.99
N PHE A 47 -8.02 0.57 -6.73
CA PHE A 47 -8.67 1.23 -5.61
C PHE A 47 -7.59 1.72 -4.65
N ALA A 48 -7.70 2.98 -4.22
CA ALA A 48 -6.82 3.51 -3.19
C ALA A 48 -7.07 2.81 -1.85
N VAL A 49 -6.00 2.43 -1.16
CA VAL A 49 -6.03 1.81 0.16
C VAL A 49 -5.06 2.57 1.05
N GLU A 50 -5.51 2.98 2.23
CA GLU A 50 -4.64 3.57 3.25
C GLU A 50 -4.41 2.57 4.37
N VAL A 51 -3.16 2.48 4.80
CA VAL A 51 -2.75 1.70 5.96
C VAL A 51 -2.11 2.62 6.99
N THR A 52 -2.44 2.39 8.26
CA THR A 52 -1.83 3.12 9.37
C THR A 52 -0.87 2.20 10.11
N ALA A 53 0.39 2.63 10.20
CA ALA A 53 1.43 1.93 10.93
C ALA A 53 1.55 2.46 12.36
N GLU A 54 1.72 1.56 13.32
CA GLU A 54 2.09 1.93 14.68
C GLU A 54 3.62 2.00 14.78
N THR A 55 4.19 3.19 14.58
CA THR A 55 5.64 3.40 14.74
C THR A 55 5.92 4.15 16.03
N LYS A 56 6.77 3.58 16.89
CA LYS A 56 7.14 4.21 18.17
C LYS A 56 8.22 5.30 18.02
N ASP A 57 9.03 5.19 16.98
CA ASP A 57 10.29 5.94 16.87
C ASP A 57 10.33 6.91 15.67
N GLY A 58 9.20 7.13 14.98
CA GLY A 58 9.12 8.06 13.84
C GLY A 58 10.04 7.68 12.66
N GLN A 59 10.35 6.39 12.52
CA GLN A 59 11.24 5.89 11.47
C GLN A 59 10.64 6.00 10.08
N LEU A 60 9.31 5.96 9.97
CA LEU A 60 8.61 6.17 8.72
C LEU A 60 8.40 7.67 8.49
N LYS A 61 9.05 8.21 7.44
CA LYS A 61 8.96 9.62 7.07
C LYS A 61 8.17 9.80 5.77
N PRO A 62 7.46 10.93 5.60
CA PRO A 62 6.80 11.26 4.33
C PRO A 62 7.79 11.27 3.16
N GLY A 63 7.34 10.75 2.01
CA GLY A 63 8.13 10.68 0.78
C GLY A 63 9.06 9.46 0.66
N MET A 64 9.12 8.59 1.69
CA MET A 64 9.84 7.33 1.56
C MET A 64 9.05 6.34 0.69
N PRO A 65 9.69 5.68 -0.29
CA PRO A 65 9.06 4.57 -0.99
C PRO A 65 8.81 3.42 -0.02
N ALA A 66 7.64 2.81 -0.13
CA ALA A 66 7.18 1.75 0.74
C ALA A 66 6.36 0.73 -0.04
N ASP A 67 6.58 -0.54 0.28
CA ASP A 67 5.74 -1.65 -0.15
C ASP A 67 4.84 -2.07 1.00
N VAL A 68 3.61 -2.46 0.68
CA VAL A 68 2.62 -2.90 1.66
C VAL A 68 2.13 -4.29 1.28
N THR A 69 2.26 -5.23 2.21
CA THR A 69 1.68 -6.57 2.10
C THR A 69 0.49 -6.67 3.04
N ILE A 70 -0.69 -6.97 2.50
CA ILE A 70 -1.93 -7.10 3.30
C ILE A 70 -2.25 -8.59 3.47
N ASP A 71 -2.47 -9.03 4.71
CA ASP A 71 -2.75 -10.43 5.03
C ASP A 71 -4.21 -10.77 4.73
N LEU A 72 -4.46 -11.51 3.64
CA LEU A 72 -5.80 -11.88 3.17
C LEU A 72 -6.38 -13.13 3.87
N SER A 73 -5.69 -13.67 4.86
CA SER A 73 -6.16 -14.83 5.62
C SER A 73 -7.40 -14.41 6.41
N ASN A 74 -8.56 -14.96 6.01
CA ASN A 74 -9.81 -14.79 6.77
C ASN A 74 -9.78 -15.80 7.94
N GLU A 75 -9.59 -15.32 9.17
CA GLU A 75 -10.04 -16.05 10.36
C GLU A 75 -11.51 -15.73 10.66
#